data_AF-A0ABD6LDY2-F1
#
_entry.id   AF-A0ABD6LDY2-F1
#
_cell.length_a   1.000
_cell.length_b   1.000
_cell.length_c   1.000
_cell.angle_alpha   90.00
_cell.angle_beta   90.00
_cell.angle_gamma   90.00
#
_symmetry.space_group_name_H-M   'P 1'
#
loop_
_entity.id
_entity.type
_entity.pdbx_description
1 polymer ?
#
loop_
_entity_poly.entity_id
_entity_poly.type
_entity_poly.pdbx_seq_one_letter_code
_entity_poly.pdbx_strand_id
1 'polypeptide(L)'
;MINEFNPEGKDIRFIDSHYKDLFHIPDGGTIQVHYSDDSVVIKPCMFIDEYHTQIGNNVFHICQFAELLERNGGYCQAEPEIMGDEAVWQVGRDRYLVLQTCEDGYDYTLFDRDFREIDGGQLDNPEFSMLEARTEILEDFGLQMRELRAEVYEEIMEKVEAAEKLSVIAQLKQISGQPAPSKMPHSCEEPER
;
A
#
# COMPACT_ATOMS: atom_id res chain seq x y z
N MET A 1 -8.03 -0.50 17.50
CA MET A 1 -8.58 -1.41 18.56
C MET A 1 -7.50 -1.72 19.61
N ILE A 2 -7.85 -2.04 20.87
CA ILE A 2 -6.84 -2.45 21.88
C ILE A 2 -6.41 -3.90 21.59
N ASN A 3 -5.11 -4.15 21.44
CA ASN A 3 -4.57 -5.50 21.30
C ASN A 3 -4.76 -6.28 22.62
N GLU A 4 -5.61 -7.31 22.62
CA GLU A 4 -5.93 -8.11 23.81
C GLU A 4 -4.71 -8.88 24.37
N PHE A 5 -3.71 -9.15 23.52
CA PHE A 5 -2.45 -9.78 23.93
C PHE A 5 -1.47 -8.80 24.57
N ASN A 6 -1.74 -7.49 24.44
CA ASN A 6 -0.88 -6.43 24.95
C ASN A 6 -1.65 -5.39 25.80
N PRO A 7 -2.32 -5.79 26.89
CA PRO A 7 -3.09 -4.85 27.72
C PRO A 7 -2.22 -3.81 28.43
N GLU A 8 -0.91 -4.06 28.55
CA GLU A 8 0.07 -3.20 29.21
C GLU A 8 0.77 -2.23 28.24
N GLY A 9 0.53 -2.34 26.93
CA GLY A 9 1.18 -1.47 25.92
C GLY A 9 2.70 -1.67 25.84
N LYS A 10 3.17 -2.93 25.90
CA LYS A 10 4.58 -3.27 25.77
C LYS A 10 5.06 -3.12 24.33
N ASP A 11 6.33 -2.75 24.21
CA ASP A 11 7.04 -2.72 22.93
C ASP A 11 7.43 -4.13 22.48
N ILE A 12 7.50 -4.31 21.17
CA ILE A 12 8.03 -5.51 20.53
C ILE A 12 9.54 -5.40 20.47
N ARG A 13 10.22 -6.37 21.09
CA ARG A 13 11.68 -6.46 21.11
C ARG A 13 12.20 -7.28 19.93
N PHE A 14 13.15 -6.73 19.20
CA PHE A 14 13.92 -7.43 18.17
C PHE A 14 15.35 -7.70 18.65
N ILE A 15 15.84 -8.92 18.36
CA ILE A 15 17.13 -9.44 18.82
C ILE A 15 17.93 -10.04 17.65
N ASP A 16 19.22 -10.27 17.86
CA ASP A 16 20.05 -11.11 16.99
C ASP A 16 19.97 -12.61 17.37
N SER A 17 20.62 -13.48 16.59
CA SER A 17 20.69 -14.93 16.87
C SER A 17 21.42 -15.29 18.16
N HIS A 18 22.16 -14.34 18.75
CA HIS A 18 22.89 -14.49 19.99
C HIS A 18 22.12 -13.91 21.19
N TYR A 19 20.81 -13.65 21.04
CA TYR A 19 19.94 -13.07 22.07
C TYR A 19 20.31 -11.65 22.50
N LYS A 20 21.03 -10.90 21.66
CA LYS A 20 21.33 -9.50 21.94
C LYS A 20 20.22 -8.60 21.45
N ASP A 21 19.73 -7.71 22.31
CA ASP A 21 18.81 -6.63 21.95
C ASP A 21 19.36 -5.75 20.82
N LEU A 22 18.56 -5.58 19.76
CA LEU A 22 18.86 -4.70 18.64
C LEU A 22 18.07 -3.39 18.73
N PHE A 23 16.74 -3.48 18.72
CA PHE A 23 15.83 -2.34 18.80
C PHE A 23 14.45 -2.77 19.30
N HIS A 24 13.62 -1.78 19.60
CA HIS A 24 12.24 -1.96 20.05
C HIS A 24 11.32 -1.10 19.18
N ILE A 25 10.11 -1.58 18.93
CA ILE A 25 9.04 -0.81 18.27
C ILE A 25 7.75 -0.91 19.09
N PRO A 26 6.89 0.11 19.05
CA PRO A 26 5.57 0.01 19.67
C PRO A 26 4.74 -1.10 19.01
N ASP A 27 3.73 -1.59 19.74
CA ASP A 27 2.74 -2.52 19.20
C ASP A 27 1.96 -1.87 18.05
N GLY A 28 1.79 -2.60 16.95
CA GLY A 28 1.28 -2.05 15.68
C GLY A 28 2.33 -1.31 14.84
N GLY A 29 3.56 -1.18 15.34
CA GLY A 29 4.67 -0.59 14.59
C GLY A 29 5.09 -1.43 13.39
N THR A 30 5.96 -0.87 12.55
CA THR A 30 6.46 -1.51 11.33
C THR A 30 7.98 -1.65 11.34
N ILE A 31 8.47 -2.73 10.72
CA ILE A 31 9.89 -2.95 10.47
C ILE A 31 10.19 -2.94 8.97
N GLN A 32 11.38 -2.50 8.60
CA GLN A 32 11.96 -2.72 7.28
C GLN A 32 12.86 -3.95 7.32
N VAL A 33 12.54 -4.94 6.50
CA VAL A 33 13.33 -6.15 6.28
C VAL A 33 14.12 -5.98 4.99
N HIS A 34 15.44 -6.06 5.10
CA HIS A 34 16.37 -6.09 3.98
C HIS A 34 16.76 -7.54 3.71
N TYR A 35 16.38 -8.07 2.57
CA TYR A 35 16.75 -9.42 2.14
C TYR A 35 18.05 -9.41 1.34
N SER A 36 18.64 -10.59 1.12
CA SER A 36 19.89 -10.74 0.37
C SER A 36 19.81 -10.41 -1.12
N ASP A 37 18.59 -10.32 -1.67
CA ASP A 37 18.33 -9.97 -3.08
C ASP A 37 18.16 -8.45 -3.27
N ASP A 38 18.65 -7.64 -2.32
CA ASP A 38 18.48 -6.19 -2.25
C ASP A 38 17.02 -5.72 -2.14
N SER A 39 16.07 -6.67 -2.00
CA SER A 39 14.67 -6.32 -1.82
C SER A 39 14.43 -5.80 -0.40
N VAL A 40 13.79 -4.63 -0.31
CA VAL A 40 13.39 -4.01 0.95
C VAL A 40 11.89 -4.11 1.08
N VAL A 41 11.45 -4.57 2.24
CA VAL A 41 10.06 -4.89 2.50
C VAL A 41 9.67 -4.40 3.88
N ILE A 42 8.63 -3.60 3.94
CA ILE A 42 8.05 -3.13 5.19
C ILE A 42 7.02 -4.16 5.68
N LYS A 43 7.12 -4.57 6.94
CA LYS A 43 6.21 -5.52 7.57
C LYS A 43 5.60 -4.92 8.84
N PRO A 44 4.27 -4.93 8.96
CA PRO A 44 3.57 -4.57 10.19
C PRO A 44 3.79 -5.63 11.26
N CYS A 45 3.92 -5.19 12.51
CA CYS A 45 4.24 -6.04 13.64
C CYS A 45 3.23 -5.86 14.77
N MET A 46 2.71 -6.98 15.28
CA MET A 46 1.84 -6.98 16.46
C MET A 46 2.50 -7.78 17.59
N PHE A 47 2.38 -7.25 18.80
CA PHE A 47 2.81 -7.93 20.01
C PHE A 47 1.88 -9.11 20.32
N ILE A 48 2.46 -10.23 20.74
CA ILE A 48 1.71 -11.38 21.26
C ILE A 48 2.18 -11.69 22.69
N ASP A 49 3.47 -11.92 22.87
CA ASP A 49 4.10 -12.09 24.19
C ASP A 49 5.60 -11.73 24.14
N GLU A 50 6.33 -11.97 25.23
CA GLU A 50 7.76 -11.63 25.36
C GLU A 50 8.70 -12.37 24.37
N TYR A 51 8.20 -13.44 23.75
CA TYR A 51 8.94 -14.33 22.85
C TYR A 51 8.27 -14.49 21.48
N HIS A 52 6.98 -14.19 21.35
CA HIS A 52 6.23 -14.29 20.09
C HIS A 52 5.77 -12.92 19.60
N THR A 53 5.96 -12.70 18.31
CA THR A 53 5.50 -11.50 17.61
C THR A 53 4.87 -11.91 16.28
N GLN A 54 3.82 -11.23 15.88
CA GLN A 54 3.27 -11.37 14.54
C GLN A 54 3.97 -10.38 13.63
N ILE A 55 4.59 -10.87 12.55
CA ILE A 55 5.29 -10.06 11.54
C ILE A 55 4.61 -10.30 10.20
N GLY A 56 3.88 -9.30 9.71
CA GLY A 56 2.90 -9.45 8.64
C GLY A 56 1.82 -10.48 9.00
N ASN A 57 1.62 -11.48 8.15
CA ASN A 57 0.61 -12.52 8.36
C ASN A 57 1.12 -13.74 9.14
N ASN A 58 2.36 -13.73 9.63
CA ASN A 58 2.97 -14.89 10.27
C ASN A 58 3.38 -14.58 11.70
N VAL A 59 3.18 -15.54 12.59
CA VAL A 59 3.66 -15.48 13.97
C VAL A 59 5.03 -16.15 14.05
N PHE A 60 5.98 -15.48 14.68
CA PHE A 60 7.34 -15.98 14.88
C PHE A 60 7.73 -15.94 16.34
N HIS A 61 8.55 -16.92 16.75
CA HIS A 61 9.41 -16.73 17.90
C HIS A 61 10.52 -15.74 17.53
N ILE A 62 10.84 -14.78 18.41
CA ILE A 62 11.82 -13.71 18.13
C ILE A 62 13.19 -14.26 17.69
N CYS A 63 13.67 -15.34 18.30
CA CYS A 63 14.93 -15.99 17.89
C CYS A 63 14.81 -16.69 16.54
N GLN A 64 13.69 -17.34 16.25
CA GLN A 64 13.47 -18.00 14.97
C GLN A 64 13.49 -16.98 13.84
N PHE A 65 12.90 -15.80 14.06
CA PHE A 65 12.95 -14.71 13.11
C PHE A 65 14.38 -14.19 12.90
N ALA A 66 15.12 -13.97 13.98
CA ALA A 66 16.52 -13.54 13.92
C ALA A 66 17.42 -14.54 13.16
N GLU A 67 17.34 -15.83 13.52
CA GLU A 67 18.06 -16.92 12.84
C GLU A 67 17.70 -17.02 11.36
N LEU A 68 16.41 -16.84 11.02
CA LEU A 68 15.94 -16.89 9.63
C LEU A 68 16.54 -15.75 8.80
N LEU A 69 16.57 -14.53 9.35
CA LEU A 69 17.15 -13.37 8.66
C LEU A 69 18.65 -13.54 8.48
N GLU A 70 19.38 -13.85 9.55
CA GLU A 70 20.84 -14.01 9.49
C GLU A 70 21.28 -15.13 8.55
N ARG A 71 20.59 -16.28 8.60
CA ARG A 71 20.89 -17.42 7.71
C ARG A 71 20.71 -17.06 6.25
N ASN A 72 19.74 -16.21 5.95
CA ASN A 72 19.46 -15.75 4.60
C ASN A 72 20.28 -14.50 4.23
N GLY A 73 21.18 -14.02 5.11
CA GLY A 73 21.99 -12.82 4.86
C GLY A 73 21.20 -11.51 4.88
N GLY A 74 20.00 -11.52 5.45
CA GLY A 74 19.17 -10.34 5.63
C GLY A 74 19.26 -9.76 7.04
N TYR A 75 18.71 -8.57 7.21
CA TYR A 75 18.56 -7.93 8.52
C TYR A 75 17.26 -7.12 8.56
N CYS A 76 16.85 -6.70 9.75
CA CYS A 76 15.71 -5.81 9.90
C CYS A 76 16.08 -4.60 10.77
N GLN A 77 15.33 -3.53 10.60
CA GLN A 77 15.39 -2.31 11.41
C GLN A 77 13.97 -1.75 11.57
N ALA A 78 13.76 -0.87 12.55
CA ALA A 78 12.54 -0.09 12.63
C ALA A 78 12.36 0.73 11.34
N GLU A 79 11.14 0.86 10.84
CA GLU A 79 10.89 1.74 9.70
C GLU A 79 11.23 3.19 10.10
N PRO A 80 12.09 3.89 9.33
CA PRO A 80 12.40 5.28 9.61
C PRO A 80 11.17 6.16 9.37
N GLU A 81 11.04 7.20 10.18
CA GLU A 81 10.00 8.20 9.99
C GLU A 81 10.14 8.91 8.63
N ILE A 82 9.01 9.28 8.04
CA ILE A 82 8.96 10.04 6.79
C ILE A 82 8.92 11.53 7.12
N MET A 83 9.91 12.27 6.60
CA MET A 83 10.04 13.71 6.81
C MET A 83 9.49 14.55 5.65
N GLY A 84 8.97 13.92 4.60
CA GLY A 84 8.38 14.59 3.44
C GLY A 84 6.89 14.88 3.62
N ASP A 85 6.33 15.64 2.68
CA ASP A 85 4.90 15.96 2.59
C ASP A 85 4.10 14.94 1.78
N GLU A 86 4.77 13.97 1.16
CA GLU A 86 4.15 12.92 0.35
C GLU A 86 4.89 11.60 0.46
N ALA A 87 4.14 10.50 0.40
CA ALA A 87 4.67 9.15 0.37
C ALA A 87 3.75 8.20 -0.38
N VAL A 88 4.36 7.15 -0.93
CA VAL A 88 3.62 6.09 -1.61
C VAL A 88 4.09 4.74 -1.13
N TRP A 89 3.13 3.84 -0.87
CA TRP A 89 3.41 2.45 -0.60
C TRP A 89 2.65 1.55 -1.56
N GLN A 90 3.34 0.58 -2.14
CA GLN A 90 2.69 -0.59 -2.70
C GLN A 90 2.18 -1.45 -1.53
N VAL A 91 0.87 -1.74 -1.52
CA VAL A 91 0.20 -2.53 -0.49
C VAL A 91 -0.08 -3.93 -1.01
N GLY A 92 0.65 -4.92 -0.51
CA GLY A 92 0.62 -6.28 -1.04
C GLY A 92 1.18 -6.33 -2.46
N ARG A 93 0.40 -6.86 -3.41
CA ARG A 93 0.82 -7.00 -4.81
C ARG A 93 -0.14 -6.32 -5.80
N ASP A 94 -1.19 -5.70 -5.29
CA ASP A 94 -2.37 -5.35 -6.08
C ASP A 94 -2.92 -3.95 -5.79
N ARG A 95 -2.28 -3.19 -4.90
CA ARG A 95 -2.76 -1.87 -4.47
C ARG A 95 -1.62 -0.92 -4.24
N TYR A 96 -1.92 0.37 -4.32
CA TYR A 96 -1.02 1.46 -4.00
C TYR A 96 -1.74 2.45 -3.11
N LEU A 97 -1.14 2.83 -1.99
CA LEU A 97 -1.62 3.89 -1.12
C LEU A 97 -0.71 5.09 -1.32
N VAL A 98 -1.31 6.19 -1.79
CA VAL A 98 -0.68 7.51 -1.84
C VAL A 98 -1.19 8.30 -0.65
N LEU A 99 -0.29 8.99 0.04
CA LEU A 99 -0.59 9.82 1.20
C LEU A 99 0.15 11.14 1.08
N GLN A 100 -0.54 12.24 1.35
CA GLN A 100 0.01 13.59 1.30
C GLN A 100 -0.42 14.37 2.54
N THR A 101 0.43 15.25 3.05
CA THR A 101 0.10 16.15 4.15
C THR A 101 -0.83 17.27 3.66
N CYS A 102 -1.78 17.67 4.50
CA CYS A 102 -2.64 18.83 4.28
C CYS A 102 -2.78 19.64 5.59
N GLU A 103 -3.44 20.80 5.55
CA GLU A 103 -3.53 21.70 6.71
C GLU A 103 -4.18 21.04 7.94
N ASP A 104 -5.14 20.15 7.72
CA ASP A 104 -5.94 19.51 8.77
C ASP A 104 -5.58 18.02 8.97
N GLY A 105 -4.51 17.52 8.35
CA GLY A 105 -4.08 16.13 8.48
C GLY A 105 -3.48 15.57 7.20
N TYR A 106 -4.17 14.61 6.59
CA TYR A 106 -3.64 13.88 5.43
C TYR A 106 -4.70 13.61 4.36
N ASP A 107 -4.37 13.87 3.11
CA ASP A 107 -5.13 13.40 1.95
C ASP A 107 -4.58 12.06 1.48
N TYR A 108 -5.47 11.10 1.24
CA TYR A 108 -5.08 9.77 0.77
C TYR A 108 -5.80 9.37 -0.51
N THR A 109 -5.14 8.54 -1.30
CA THR A 109 -5.74 7.90 -2.46
C THR A 109 -5.28 6.46 -2.56
N LEU A 110 -6.23 5.54 -2.63
CA LEU A 110 -5.99 4.11 -2.77
C LEU A 110 -6.26 3.70 -4.22
N PHE A 111 -5.23 3.18 -4.89
CA PHE A 111 -5.32 2.68 -6.25
C PHE A 111 -5.31 1.15 -6.30
N ASP A 112 -5.89 0.59 -7.37
CA ASP A 112 -5.74 -0.82 -7.75
C ASP A 112 -4.41 -1.09 -8.49
N ARG A 113 -4.20 -2.34 -8.89
CA ARG A 113 -3.02 -2.81 -9.63
C ARG A 113 -2.84 -2.15 -11.01
N ASP A 114 -3.90 -1.59 -11.57
CA ASP A 114 -3.93 -0.94 -12.88
C ASP A 114 -3.96 0.59 -12.72
N PHE A 115 -3.67 1.11 -11.52
CA PHE A 115 -3.66 2.54 -11.18
C PHE A 115 -5.02 3.22 -11.30
N ARG A 116 -6.12 2.46 -11.16
CA ARG A 116 -7.46 3.06 -11.04
C ARG A 116 -7.74 3.38 -9.59
N GLU A 117 -8.27 4.57 -9.34
CA GLU A 117 -8.73 4.97 -8.01
C GLU A 117 -9.82 4.00 -7.53
N ILE A 118 -9.58 3.42 -6.37
CA ILE A 118 -10.55 2.60 -5.63
C ILE A 118 -11.33 3.50 -4.69
N ASP A 119 -10.60 4.34 -3.95
CA ASP A 119 -11.13 5.25 -2.95
C ASP A 119 -10.13 6.39 -2.70
N GLY A 120 -10.63 7.52 -2.23
CA GLY A 120 -9.82 8.68 -1.85
C GLY A 120 -10.57 9.53 -0.84
N GLY A 121 -9.84 10.10 0.11
CA GLY A 121 -10.43 10.85 1.20
C GLY A 121 -9.39 11.58 2.03
N GLN A 122 -9.86 12.11 3.16
CA GLN A 122 -9.05 12.88 4.10
C GLN A 122 -9.09 12.22 5.48
N LEU A 123 -7.94 12.15 6.13
CA LEU A 123 -7.78 11.80 7.53
C LEU A 123 -7.51 13.09 8.30
N ASP A 124 -8.53 13.58 9.00
CA ASP A 124 -8.49 14.82 9.79
C ASP A 124 -7.81 14.60 11.15
N ASN A 125 -6.52 14.27 11.11
CA ASN A 125 -5.70 14.16 12.31
C ASN A 125 -4.24 14.59 12.04
N PRO A 126 -3.91 15.88 12.24
CA PRO A 126 -2.56 16.39 12.01
C PRO A 126 -1.56 15.99 13.10
N GLU A 127 -2.01 15.38 14.21
CA GLU A 127 -1.13 14.91 15.27
C GLU A 127 -0.45 13.57 14.92
N PHE A 128 -1.03 12.81 13.98
CA PHE A 128 -0.39 11.59 13.50
C PHE A 128 0.86 11.89 12.70
N SER A 129 1.86 11.02 12.84
CA SER A 129 2.93 10.89 11.86
C SER A 129 2.40 10.25 10.58
N MET A 130 3.16 10.37 9.49
CA MET A 130 2.78 9.77 8.21
C MET A 130 2.68 8.24 8.29
N LEU A 131 3.47 7.59 9.15
CA LEU A 131 3.40 6.14 9.37
C LEU A 131 2.15 5.72 10.15
N GLU A 132 1.73 6.51 11.13
CA GLU A 132 0.48 6.30 11.89
C GLU A 132 -0.73 6.54 10.99
N ALA A 133 -0.76 7.64 10.24
CA ALA A 133 -1.82 7.94 9.28
C ALA A 133 -1.98 6.81 8.26
N ARG A 134 -0.88 6.31 7.70
CA ARG A 134 -0.88 5.12 6.84
C ARG A 134 -1.50 3.91 7.54
N THR A 135 -1.12 3.65 8.80
CA THR A 135 -1.59 2.48 9.55
C THR A 135 -3.10 2.54 9.78
N GLU A 136 -3.61 3.69 10.19
CA GLU A 136 -5.04 3.93 10.41
C GLU A 136 -5.83 3.73 9.12
N ILE A 137 -5.39 4.35 8.02
CA ILE A 137 -6.04 4.20 6.71
C ILE A 137 -6.05 2.73 6.28
N LEU A 138 -4.92 2.03 6.41
CA LEU A 138 -4.87 0.61 6.04
C LEU A 138 -5.76 -0.26 6.94
N GLU A 139 -5.95 0.08 8.22
CA GLU A 139 -6.88 -0.63 9.12
C GLU A 139 -8.33 -0.49 8.63
N ASP A 140 -8.74 0.71 8.21
CA ASP A 140 -10.10 0.95 7.68
C ASP A 140 -10.43 0.11 6.45
N PHE A 141 -9.42 -0.19 5.61
CA PHE A 141 -9.57 -1.08 4.45
C PHE A 141 -9.31 -2.57 4.75
N GLY A 142 -8.94 -2.93 5.99
CA GLY A 142 -8.55 -4.30 6.36
C GLY A 142 -7.26 -4.78 5.69
N LEU A 143 -6.33 -3.85 5.44
CA LEU A 143 -5.06 -4.07 4.76
C LEU A 143 -3.85 -3.90 5.70
N GLN A 144 -4.06 -3.61 6.98
CA GLN A 144 -3.02 -3.26 7.95
C GLN A 144 -1.95 -4.34 8.16
N MET A 145 -2.27 -5.62 7.97
CA MET A 145 -1.28 -6.72 8.09
C MET A 145 -0.58 -7.07 6.76
N ARG A 146 -0.87 -6.35 5.67
CA ARG A 146 -0.24 -6.61 4.38
C ARG A 146 1.21 -6.14 4.36
N GLU A 147 1.99 -6.82 3.54
CA GLU A 147 3.34 -6.40 3.21
C GLU A 147 3.31 -5.06 2.45
N LEU A 148 4.25 -4.17 2.76
CA LEU A 148 4.37 -2.85 2.14
C LEU A 148 5.73 -2.70 1.45
N ARG A 149 5.79 -1.90 0.38
CA ARG A 149 7.03 -1.43 -0.23
C ARG A 149 6.93 0.07 -0.46
N ALA A 150 7.94 0.82 -0.02
CA ALA A 150 8.00 2.25 -0.32
C ALA A 150 8.30 2.44 -1.80
N GLU A 151 7.51 3.28 -2.46
CA GLU A 151 7.64 3.62 -3.87
C GLU A 151 7.90 5.13 -4.00
N VAL A 152 8.48 5.56 -5.12
CA VAL A 152 8.71 6.98 -5.40
C VAL A 152 7.40 7.61 -5.89
N TYR A 153 6.98 8.70 -5.24
CA TYR A 153 5.72 9.38 -5.54
C TYR A 153 5.59 9.76 -7.02
N GLU A 154 6.59 10.46 -7.56
CA GLU A 154 6.59 10.90 -8.97
C GLU A 154 6.41 9.75 -9.96
N GLU A 155 7.06 8.60 -9.73
CA GLU A 155 6.98 7.44 -10.61
C GLU A 155 5.59 6.79 -10.60
N ILE A 156 4.92 6.79 -9.45
CA ILE A 156 3.56 6.26 -9.34
C ILE A 156 2.57 7.22 -9.99
N MET A 157 2.72 8.53 -9.78
CA MET A 157 1.84 9.52 -10.40
C MET A 157 1.96 9.55 -11.93
N GLU A 158 3.15 9.34 -12.49
CA GLU A 158 3.32 9.18 -13.94
C GLU A 158 2.53 7.96 -14.48
N LYS A 159 2.57 6.84 -13.74
CA LYS A 159 1.82 5.62 -14.12
C LYS A 159 0.30 5.83 -14.03
N VAL A 160 -0.18 6.55 -13.02
CA VAL A 160 -1.59 6.93 -12.88
C VAL A 160 -2.04 7.75 -14.09
N GLU A 161 -1.32 8.82 -14.43
CA GLU A 161 -1.67 9.68 -15.58
C GLU A 161 -1.68 8.88 -16.90
N ALA A 162 -0.69 7.99 -17.09
CA ALA A 162 -0.63 7.12 -18.26
C ALA A 162 -1.82 6.15 -18.33
N ALA A 163 -2.22 5.56 -17.21
CA ALA A 163 -3.38 4.67 -17.13
C ALA A 163 -4.69 5.39 -17.45
N GLU A 164 -4.86 6.61 -16.94
CA GLU A 164 -6.02 7.45 -17.24
C GLU A 164 -6.10 7.81 -18.73
N LYS A 165 -4.98 8.23 -19.34
CA LYS A 165 -4.91 8.52 -20.79
C LYS A 165 -5.31 7.30 -21.62
N LEU A 166 -4.83 6.11 -21.26
CA LEU A 166 -5.19 4.86 -21.94
C LEU A 166 -6.69 4.53 -21.80
N SER A 167 -7.27 4.76 -20.63
CA SER A 167 -8.69 4.58 -20.38
C SER A 167 -9.55 5.48 -21.28
N VAL A 168 -9.19 6.77 -21.38
CA VAL A 168 -9.89 7.74 -22.24
C VAL A 168 -9.77 7.35 -23.72
N ILE A 169 -8.59 6.95 -24.18
CA ILE A 169 -8.37 6.49 -25.56
C ILE A 169 -9.21 5.23 -25.86
N ALA A 170 -9.29 4.30 -24.91
CA ALA A 170 -10.09 3.07 -25.07
C ALA A 170 -11.59 3.36 -25.15
N GLN A 171 -12.10 4.33 -24.39
CA GLN A 171 -13.50 4.77 -24.49
C GLN A 171 -13.79 5.46 -25.83
N LEU A 172 -12.91 6.35 -26.30
CA LEU A 172 -13.06 7.06 -27.58
C LEU A 172 -13.11 6.10 -28.79
N LYS A 173 -12.31 5.02 -28.77
CA LYS A 173 -12.35 3.98 -29.83
C LYS A 173 -13.66 3.19 -29.86
N GLN A 174 -14.33 3.02 -28.72
CA GLN A 174 -15.63 2.36 -28.65
C GLN A 174 -16.76 3.25 -29.17
N ILE A 175 -16.65 4.57 -28.98
CA ILE A 175 -17.63 5.55 -29.46
C ILE A 175 -17.54 5.75 -30.98
N SER A 176 -16.33 5.68 -31.57
CA SER A 176 -16.15 5.79 -33.02
C SER A 176 -16.50 4.52 -33.83
N GLY A 177 -16.86 3.42 -33.14
CA GLY A 177 -17.12 2.11 -33.73
C GLY A 177 -18.57 1.77 -34.08
N GLN A 178 -19.56 2.66 -33.90
CA GLN A 178 -20.95 2.38 -34.31
C GLN A 178 -21.13 2.57 -35.84
N PRO A 179 -21.52 1.53 -36.61
CA PRO A 179 -21.87 1.70 -38.01
C PRO A 179 -23.16 2.50 -38.14
N ALA A 180 -23.16 3.51 -39.03
CA ALA A 180 -24.33 4.32 -39.35
C ALA A 180 -25.55 3.44 -39.73
N PRO A 181 -26.78 3.80 -39.33
CA PRO A 181 -27.96 3.03 -39.71
C PRO A 181 -28.12 3.09 -41.24
N SER A 182 -28.04 1.92 -41.89
CA SER A 182 -28.25 1.77 -43.33
C SER A 182 -29.68 2.15 -43.68
N LYS A 183 -29.87 3.36 -44.23
CA LYS A 183 -31.09 3.69 -44.98
C LYS A 183 -30.98 3.06 -46.37
N MET A 184 -31.80 2.04 -46.62
CA MET A 184 -32.02 1.54 -47.98
C MET A 184 -32.70 2.62 -48.82
N PRO A 185 -32.19 2.96 -50.02
CA PRO A 185 -32.95 3.74 -50.99
C PRO A 185 -33.91 2.80 -51.72
N HIS A 186 -35.22 3.01 -51.53
CA HIS A 186 -36.20 2.45 -52.46
C HIS A 186 -36.22 3.35 -53.71
N SER A 187 -35.82 2.76 -54.81
CA SER A 187 -35.61 3.36 -56.12
C SER A 187 -36.91 3.83 -56.80
N CYS A 188 -36.71 4.85 -57.64
CA CYS A 188 -37.62 5.49 -58.57
C CYS A 188 -38.38 4.52 -59.49
N GLU A 189 -39.58 4.92 -59.92
CA GLU A 189 -39.99 4.77 -61.32
C GLU A 189 -40.52 6.12 -61.83
N GLU A 190 -40.11 6.42 -63.06
CA GLU A 190 -40.15 7.70 -63.79
C GLU A 190 -41.54 8.07 -64.33
N PRO A 191 -41.69 9.31 -64.87
CA PRO A 191 -42.95 9.85 -65.38
C PRO A 191 -43.17 9.56 -66.87
N GLU A 192 -44.41 9.78 -67.33
CA GLU A 192 -44.91 10.20 -68.67
C GLU A 192 -46.36 9.63 -68.78
N ARG A 193 -47.43 10.37 -69.05
CA ARG A 193 -47.63 11.54 -69.92
C ARG A 193 -48.94 12.24 -69.55
#